data_AF-A0A9P8GHB9-F1
#
_entry.id   AF-A0A9P8GHB9-F1
#
_cell.length_a   1.000
_cell.length_b   1.000
_cell.length_c   1.000
_cell.angle_alpha   90.00
_cell.angle_beta   90.00
_cell.angle_gamma   90.00
#
_symmetry.space_group_name_H-M   'P 1'
#
loop_
_entity.id
_entity.type
_entity.pdbx_description
1 polymer ?
#
loop_
_entity_poly.entity_id
_entity_poly.type
_entity_poly.pdbx_seq_one_letter_code
_entity_poly.pdbx_strand_id
1 'polypeptide(L)'
;MSETMFAQALMSGLEKRPSRLGSDHVSDPRKYPAQAPYTLPKPVHPFPRRQRPTAGQQSQAINVTLKPLKGSDQLDLPSQSLNTTILDLKAQYAMKYSLDKTKIKLLMNKRPCTDLKTLKDVLPDPLPTKADFSVMLLPGASTPLQPSTPVPASPVVKADESQKLPPDSAPLSEHAQAEADALPHAHDTATQMLQSDEFWADLKDFLVQRLRDENQGERLVRLFRSAST
;
A
#
# COMPACT_ATOMS: atom_id res chain seq x y z
N MET A 1 19.63 -50.97 23.81
CA MET A 1 18.97 -49.97 24.69
C MET A 1 17.47 -50.09 24.43
N SER A 2 16.68 -50.46 25.44
CA SER A 2 15.25 -50.75 25.29
C SER A 2 14.44 -49.46 25.17
N GLU A 3 13.32 -49.51 24.43
CA GLU A 3 12.38 -48.39 24.26
C GLU A 3 11.89 -47.81 25.60
N THR A 4 11.79 -48.66 26.63
CA THR A 4 11.43 -48.26 28.00
C THR A 4 12.43 -47.32 28.65
N MET A 5 13.74 -47.52 28.44
CA MET A 5 14.76 -46.61 28.96
C MET A 5 14.77 -45.27 28.21
N PHE A 6 14.50 -45.30 26.90
CA PHE A 6 14.33 -44.08 26.11
C PHE A 6 13.10 -43.28 26.59
N ALA A 7 11.97 -43.95 26.80
CA ALA A 7 10.74 -43.32 27.29
C ALA A 7 10.92 -42.69 28.68
N GLN A 8 11.58 -43.39 29.61
CA GLN A 8 11.90 -42.86 30.95
C GLN A 8 12.82 -41.64 30.87
N ALA A 9 13.87 -41.69 30.03
CA ALA A 9 14.75 -40.55 29.82
C ALA A 9 14.02 -39.35 29.20
N LEU A 10 13.13 -39.59 28.23
CA LEU A 10 12.33 -38.55 27.58
C LEU A 10 11.34 -37.90 28.56
N MET A 11 10.60 -38.68 29.34
CA MET A 11 9.70 -38.15 30.38
C MET A 11 10.46 -37.30 31.39
N SER A 12 11.61 -37.78 31.89
CA SER A 12 12.44 -37.02 32.83
C SER A 12 12.97 -35.71 32.23
N GLY A 13 13.13 -35.64 30.91
CA GLY A 13 13.53 -34.44 30.18
C GLY A 13 12.38 -33.46 29.95
N LEU A 14 11.15 -33.97 29.79
CA LEU A 14 9.94 -33.15 29.64
C LEU A 14 9.49 -32.55 30.96
N GLU A 15 9.59 -33.30 32.07
CA GLU A 15 9.23 -32.83 33.42
C GLU A 15 10.04 -31.61 33.87
N LYS A 16 11.28 -31.46 33.38
CA LYS A 16 12.15 -30.32 33.69
C LYS A 16 11.81 -29.06 32.90
N ARG A 17 10.96 -29.15 31.88
CA ARG A 17 10.62 -28.01 31.01
C ARG A 17 9.32 -27.38 31.49
N PRO A 18 9.24 -26.04 31.53
CA PRO A 18 8.01 -25.37 31.93
C PRO A 18 6.89 -25.67 30.91
N SER A 19 5.68 -25.93 31.39
CA SER A 19 4.50 -26.21 30.56
C SER A 19 4.02 -25.01 29.75
N ARG A 20 4.42 -23.79 30.16
CA ARG A 20 4.14 -22.53 29.47
C ARG A 20 5.38 -21.66 29.50
N LEU A 21 5.71 -21.08 28.36
CA LEU A 21 6.74 -20.06 28.23
C LEU A 21 6.08 -18.70 28.46
N GLY A 22 6.70 -17.83 29.26
CA GLY A 22 6.20 -16.46 29.49
C GLY A 22 6.35 -15.60 28.23
N SER A 23 5.62 -14.47 28.16
CA SER A 23 5.69 -13.52 27.04
C SER A 23 7.10 -13.00 26.77
N ASP A 24 7.92 -12.90 27.82
CA ASP A 24 9.29 -12.38 27.76
C ASP A 24 10.34 -13.49 27.54
N HIS A 25 9.92 -14.73 27.25
CA HIS A 25 10.86 -15.82 27.01
C HIS A 25 11.59 -15.63 25.68
N VAL A 26 12.87 -15.28 25.76
CA VAL A 26 13.77 -15.21 24.60
C VAL A 26 14.87 -16.24 24.76
N SER A 27 14.93 -17.18 23.82
CA SER A 27 15.96 -18.22 23.76
C SER A 27 17.02 -17.86 22.72
N ASP A 28 18.29 -17.77 23.16
CA ASP A 28 19.42 -17.42 22.30
C ASP A 28 19.78 -18.59 21.35
N PRO A 29 19.71 -18.38 20.02
CA PRO A 29 19.97 -19.43 19.04
C PRO A 29 21.40 -19.98 19.09
N ARG A 30 22.34 -19.24 19.66
CA ARG A 30 23.76 -19.66 19.79
C ARG A 30 23.99 -20.68 20.90
N LYS A 31 23.03 -20.85 21.82
CA LYS A 31 23.12 -21.78 22.95
C LYS A 31 22.52 -23.15 22.63
N TYR A 32 21.84 -23.29 21.49
CA TYR A 32 21.30 -24.60 21.10
C TYR A 32 22.43 -25.55 20.70
N PRO A 33 22.35 -26.83 21.09
CA PRO A 33 23.30 -27.82 20.61
C PRO A 33 23.20 -27.92 19.08
N ALA A 34 24.33 -28.07 18.40
CA ALA A 34 24.37 -28.25 16.96
C ALA A 34 23.61 -29.54 16.60
N GLN A 35 22.38 -29.39 16.11
CA GLN A 35 21.60 -30.52 15.61
C GLN A 35 21.91 -30.73 14.13
N ALA A 36 22.12 -31.98 13.74
CA ALA A 36 22.13 -32.33 12.34
C ALA A 36 20.80 -31.86 11.72
N PRO A 37 20.81 -31.28 10.52
CA PRO A 37 19.59 -30.80 9.88
C PRO A 37 18.57 -31.93 9.87
N TYR A 38 17.40 -31.68 10.48
CA TYR A 38 16.32 -32.64 10.52
C TYR A 38 15.79 -32.84 9.10
N THR A 39 16.31 -33.87 8.43
CA THR A 39 15.80 -34.30 7.14
C THR A 39 14.55 -35.12 7.38
N LEU A 40 13.41 -34.49 7.13
CA LEU A 40 12.14 -35.19 7.05
C LEU A 40 12.32 -36.43 6.15
N PRO A 41 11.80 -37.60 6.56
CA PRO A 41 11.72 -38.76 5.68
C PRO A 41 11.09 -38.36 4.35
N LYS A 42 11.64 -38.87 3.24
CA LYS A 42 11.09 -38.59 1.91
C LYS A 42 9.60 -38.99 1.92
N PRO A 43 8.67 -38.05 1.62
CA PRO A 43 7.26 -38.38 1.62
C PRO A 43 6.99 -39.47 0.58
N VAL A 44 6.29 -40.52 0.99
CA VAL A 44 5.92 -41.67 0.12
C VAL A 44 4.94 -41.27 -0.98
N HIS A 45 4.32 -40.09 -0.86
CA HIS A 45 3.37 -39.56 -1.82
C HIS A 45 3.80 -38.18 -2.29
N PRO A 46 3.63 -37.87 -3.59
CA PRO A 46 3.93 -36.54 -4.10
C PRO A 46 3.03 -35.52 -3.40
N PHE A 47 3.62 -34.41 -2.96
CA PHE A 47 2.84 -33.29 -2.42
C PHE A 47 1.82 -32.83 -3.46
N PRO A 48 0.58 -32.50 -3.06
CA PRO A 48 -0.40 -31.92 -3.96
C PRO A 48 0.18 -30.62 -4.53
N ARG A 49 0.51 -30.63 -5.83
CA ARG A 49 0.94 -29.42 -6.50
C ARG A 49 -0.24 -28.46 -6.55
N ARG A 50 -0.01 -27.21 -6.14
CA ARG A 50 -0.96 -26.12 -6.42
C ARG A 50 -1.28 -26.19 -7.91
N GLN A 51 -2.53 -26.45 -8.25
CA GLN A 51 -2.98 -26.30 -9.61
C GLN A 51 -2.74 -24.84 -9.99
N ARG A 52 -1.85 -24.62 -10.96
CA ARG A 52 -1.71 -23.32 -11.59
C ARG A 52 -3.10 -22.98 -12.13
N PRO A 53 -3.70 -21.85 -11.75
CA PRO A 53 -5.04 -21.50 -12.24
C PRO A 53 -5.02 -21.58 -13.76
N THR A 54 -5.86 -22.45 -14.31
CA THR A 54 -6.02 -22.62 -15.75
C THR A 54 -6.37 -21.25 -16.32
N ALA A 55 -5.69 -20.81 -17.38
CA ALA A 55 -5.87 -19.53 -18.07
C ALA A 55 -7.24 -19.42 -18.81
N GLY A 56 -8.29 -20.00 -18.24
CA GLY A 56 -9.65 -20.04 -18.73
C GLY A 56 -10.71 -19.80 -17.65
N GLN A 57 -10.32 -19.44 -16.41
CA GLN A 57 -11.28 -18.80 -15.50
C GLN A 57 -11.63 -17.44 -16.10
N GLN A 58 -12.72 -17.40 -16.85
CA GLN A 58 -13.29 -16.19 -17.41
C GLN A 58 -13.47 -15.19 -16.25
N SER A 59 -12.65 -14.14 -16.26
CA SER A 59 -12.85 -12.98 -15.42
C SER A 59 -14.25 -12.46 -15.73
N GLN A 60 -15.22 -12.77 -14.86
CA GLN A 60 -16.58 -12.28 -15.02
C GLN A 60 -16.49 -10.76 -15.00
N ALA A 61 -16.84 -10.16 -16.14
CA ALA A 61 -16.77 -8.74 -16.37
C ALA A 61 -18.18 -8.20 -16.56
N ILE A 62 -18.46 -7.07 -15.94
CA ILE A 62 -19.79 -6.45 -15.92
C ILE A 62 -19.67 -5.03 -16.44
N ASN A 63 -20.69 -4.60 -17.19
CA ASN A 63 -20.77 -3.22 -17.65
C ASN A 63 -21.37 -2.36 -16.54
N VAL A 64 -20.62 -1.38 -16.06
CA VAL A 64 -21.02 -0.52 -14.95
C VAL A 64 -21.39 0.85 -15.51
N THR A 65 -22.57 1.36 -15.15
CA THR A 65 -22.99 2.72 -15.51
C THR A 65 -23.06 3.59 -14.26
N LEU A 66 -22.41 4.74 -14.27
CA LEU A 66 -22.40 5.71 -13.16
C LEU A 66 -23.25 6.92 -13.55
N LYS A 67 -24.44 7.04 -12.95
CA LYS A 67 -25.43 8.10 -13.21
C LYS A 67 -25.42 9.13 -12.08
N PRO A 68 -25.00 10.38 -12.30
CA PRO A 68 -25.07 11.40 -11.27
C PRO A 68 -26.51 11.77 -10.90
N LEU A 69 -26.79 12.01 -9.60
CA LEU A 69 -28.09 12.50 -9.12
C LEU A 69 -28.29 14.00 -9.43
N LYS A 70 -27.19 14.74 -9.58
CA LYS A 70 -27.14 16.19 -9.78
C LYS A 70 -26.23 16.47 -10.97
N GLY A 71 -26.75 16.27 -12.17
CA GLY A 71 -26.02 16.40 -13.44
C GLY A 71 -26.55 15.43 -14.48
N SER A 72 -26.27 15.69 -15.75
CA SER A 72 -26.67 14.82 -16.88
C SER A 72 -25.55 13.92 -17.40
N ASP A 73 -24.31 14.12 -16.92
CA ASP A 73 -23.13 13.42 -17.44
C ASP A 73 -22.98 12.02 -16.85
N GLN A 74 -23.44 11.02 -17.60
CA GLN A 74 -23.29 9.61 -17.29
C GLN A 74 -21.91 9.08 -17.73
N LEU A 75 -21.28 8.26 -16.89
CA LEU A 75 -20.04 7.56 -17.22
C LEU A 75 -20.28 6.05 -17.35
N ASP A 76 -20.08 5.52 -18.56
CA ASP A 76 -20.17 4.10 -18.84
C ASP A 76 -18.79 3.45 -18.82
N LEU A 77 -18.64 2.41 -18.00
CA LEU A 77 -17.42 1.67 -17.78
C LEU A 77 -17.62 0.22 -18.27
N PRO A 78 -17.19 -0.10 -19.50
CA PRO A 78 -17.34 -1.45 -20.03
C PRO A 78 -16.37 -2.42 -19.35
N SER A 79 -16.80 -3.68 -19.21
CA SER A 79 -15.94 -4.80 -18.80
C SER A 79 -15.18 -4.62 -17.46
N GLN A 80 -15.84 -4.11 -16.42
CA GLN A 80 -15.25 -4.04 -15.07
C GLN A 80 -15.21 -5.42 -14.41
N SER A 81 -14.07 -5.80 -13.83
CA SER A 81 -13.95 -7.10 -13.16
C SER A 81 -14.77 -7.12 -11.86
N LEU A 82 -15.30 -8.28 -11.50
CA LEU A 82 -16.01 -8.45 -10.24
C LEU A 82 -15.19 -8.10 -8.98
N ASN A 83 -13.87 -8.22 -9.04
CA ASN A 83 -12.97 -7.87 -7.93
C ASN A 83 -12.70 -6.35 -7.83
N THR A 84 -13.21 -5.54 -8.77
CA THR A 84 -13.05 -4.08 -8.68
C THR A 84 -13.75 -3.55 -7.44
N THR A 85 -13.07 -2.63 -6.76
CA THR A 85 -13.60 -1.98 -5.56
C THR A 85 -14.43 -0.76 -5.93
N ILE A 86 -15.34 -0.37 -5.04
CA ILE A 86 -16.10 0.89 -5.20
C ILE A 86 -15.16 2.10 -5.20
N LEU A 87 -14.05 2.03 -4.46
CA LEU A 87 -13.01 3.06 -4.49
C LEU A 87 -12.43 3.26 -5.90
N ASP A 88 -12.20 2.18 -6.64
CA ASP A 88 -11.67 2.26 -8.00
C ASP A 88 -12.67 2.91 -8.95
N LEU A 89 -13.96 2.59 -8.81
CA LEU A 89 -15.03 3.23 -9.59
C LEU A 89 -15.15 4.72 -9.28
N LYS A 90 -15.03 5.10 -8.00
CA LYS A 90 -14.95 6.52 -7.59
C LYS A 90 -13.73 7.20 -8.19
N ALA A 91 -12.57 6.54 -8.19
CA ALA A 91 -11.35 7.08 -8.75
C ALA A 91 -11.46 7.31 -10.27
N GLN A 92 -12.05 6.36 -11.00
CA GLN A 92 -12.29 6.51 -12.44
C GLN A 92 -13.26 7.66 -12.74
N TYR A 93 -14.33 7.80 -11.96
CA TYR A 93 -15.26 8.93 -12.08
C TYR A 93 -14.59 10.27 -11.73
N ALA A 94 -13.84 10.31 -10.62
CA ALA A 94 -13.06 11.46 -10.18
C ALA A 94 -12.03 11.92 -11.24
N MET A 95 -11.34 10.99 -11.90
CA MET A 95 -10.38 11.30 -12.96
C MET A 95 -11.06 11.87 -14.21
N LYS A 96 -12.24 11.37 -14.58
CA LYS A 96 -12.96 11.85 -15.77
C LYS A 96 -13.50 13.26 -15.60
N TYR A 97 -14.00 13.57 -14.41
CA TYR A 97 -14.64 14.87 -14.13
C TYR A 97 -13.77 15.83 -13.29
N SER A 98 -12.52 15.44 -12.99
CA SER A 98 -11.58 16.19 -12.14
C SER A 98 -12.18 16.58 -10.79
N LEU A 99 -12.77 15.61 -10.10
CA LEU A 99 -13.45 15.78 -8.81
C LEU A 99 -12.69 15.11 -7.67
N ASP A 100 -12.84 15.61 -6.44
CA ASP A 100 -12.25 14.97 -5.26
C ASP A 100 -12.98 13.67 -4.91
N LYS A 101 -12.22 12.59 -4.73
CA LYS A 101 -12.75 11.26 -4.34
C LYS A 101 -13.60 11.29 -3.05
N THR A 102 -13.24 12.16 -2.10
CA THR A 102 -13.91 12.30 -0.79
C THR A 102 -15.31 12.91 -0.89
N LYS A 103 -15.57 13.69 -1.95
CA LYS A 103 -16.87 14.35 -2.16
C LYS A 103 -17.85 13.48 -2.96
N ILE A 104 -17.47 12.27 -3.32
CA ILE A 104 -18.27 11.37 -4.15
C ILE A 104 -18.82 10.23 -3.28
N LYS A 105 -20.15 10.11 -3.21
CA LYS A 105 -20.84 8.94 -2.67
C LYS A 105 -21.49 8.15 -3.79
N LEU A 106 -21.13 6.88 -3.92
CA LEU A 106 -21.80 5.95 -4.83
C LEU A 106 -22.94 5.27 -4.09
N LEU A 107 -24.11 5.21 -4.73
CA LEU A 107 -25.28 4.52 -4.21
C LEU A 107 -25.79 3.52 -5.24
N MET A 108 -26.10 2.31 -4.77
CA MET A 108 -26.78 1.29 -5.55
C MET A 108 -28.17 1.07 -4.96
N ASN A 109 -29.22 1.11 -5.78
CA ASN A 109 -30.61 1.03 -5.31
C ASN A 109 -30.93 2.02 -4.16
N LYS A 110 -30.44 3.26 -4.29
CA LYS A 110 -30.53 4.33 -3.27
C LYS A 110 -29.80 4.05 -1.94
N ARG A 111 -29.04 2.96 -1.84
CA ARG A 111 -28.23 2.64 -0.65
C ARG A 111 -26.78 3.07 -0.86
N PRO A 112 -26.17 3.85 0.06
CA PRO A 112 -24.78 4.24 -0.06
C PRO A 112 -23.86 3.02 0.05
N CYS A 113 -22.93 2.89 -0.87
CA CYS A 113 -21.96 1.80 -0.90
C CYS A 113 -20.63 2.24 -0.26
N THR A 114 -20.00 1.33 0.49
CA THR A 114 -18.74 1.57 1.20
C THR A 114 -17.54 1.22 0.31
N ASP A 115 -16.48 2.01 0.39
CA ASP A 115 -15.37 2.00 -0.58
C ASP A 115 -14.57 0.69 -0.61
N LEU A 116 -14.52 -0.02 0.52
CA LEU A 116 -13.82 -1.30 0.67
C LEU A 116 -14.57 -2.50 0.07
N LYS A 117 -15.84 -2.34 -0.28
CA LYS A 117 -16.61 -3.46 -0.87
C LYS A 117 -16.28 -3.62 -2.35
N THR A 118 -16.30 -4.86 -2.79
CA THR A 118 -16.10 -5.21 -4.20
C THR A 118 -17.44 -5.28 -4.93
N LEU A 119 -17.42 -5.25 -6.26
CA LEU A 119 -18.63 -5.43 -7.06
C LEU A 119 -19.36 -6.74 -6.76
N LYS A 120 -18.66 -7.81 -6.37
CA LYS A 120 -19.27 -9.09 -5.94
C LYS A 120 -20.19 -8.94 -4.75
N ASP A 121 -19.81 -8.12 -3.78
CA ASP A 121 -20.54 -7.98 -2.51
C ASP A 121 -21.70 -6.99 -2.61
N VAL A 122 -21.67 -6.17 -3.66
CA VAL A 122 -22.58 -5.05 -3.82
C VAL A 122 -23.67 -5.44 -4.78
N LEU A 123 -23.36 -6.11 -5.91
CA LEU A 123 -24.38 -6.56 -6.85
C LEU A 123 -25.34 -7.58 -6.20
N PRO A 124 -26.65 -7.50 -6.51
CA PRO A 124 -27.59 -8.54 -6.13
C PRO A 124 -27.30 -9.85 -6.88
N ASP A 125 -27.58 -10.97 -6.23
CA ASP A 125 -27.56 -12.30 -6.84
C ASP A 125 -28.99 -12.60 -7.35
N PRO A 126 -29.24 -12.88 -8.64
CA PRO A 126 -28.31 -13.21 -9.73
C PRO A 126 -27.58 -12.00 -10.35
N LEU A 127 -26.33 -12.23 -10.75
CA LEU A 127 -25.44 -11.23 -11.36
C LEU A 127 -26.06 -10.57 -12.61
N PRO A 128 -26.35 -9.26 -12.59
CA PRO A 128 -26.83 -8.57 -13.77
C PRO A 128 -25.69 -8.28 -14.77
N THR A 129 -25.98 -8.36 -16.07
CA THR A 129 -25.04 -7.99 -17.15
C THR A 129 -24.68 -6.49 -17.14
N LYS A 130 -25.56 -5.66 -16.56
CA LYS A 130 -25.38 -4.21 -16.40
C LYS A 130 -25.67 -3.81 -14.96
N ALA A 131 -24.76 -3.05 -14.35
CA ALA A 131 -24.92 -2.55 -12.99
C ALA A 131 -25.00 -1.02 -12.99
N ASP A 132 -26.14 -0.49 -12.54
CA ASP A 132 -26.41 0.94 -12.48
C ASP A 132 -26.11 1.47 -11.07
N PHE A 133 -25.14 2.36 -10.96
CA PHE A 133 -24.82 3.09 -9.74
C PHE A 133 -25.19 4.55 -9.91
N SER A 134 -25.72 5.12 -8.84
CA SER A 134 -26.06 6.53 -8.77
C SER A 134 -24.98 7.29 -7.99
N VAL A 135 -24.52 8.41 -8.55
CA VAL A 135 -23.42 9.22 -7.98
C VAL A 135 -24.00 10.44 -7.29
N MET A 136 -23.85 10.52 -5.97
CA MET A 136 -24.20 11.71 -5.19
C MET A 136 -22.95 12.51 -4.90
N LEU A 137 -22.95 13.74 -5.41
CA LEU A 137 -21.90 14.73 -5.20
C LEU A 137 -22.22 15.51 -3.92
N LEU A 138 -21.28 15.56 -2.99
CA LEU A 138 -21.39 16.44 -1.82
C LEU A 138 -21.15 17.90 -2.24
N PRO A 139 -21.78 18.87 -1.55
CA PRO A 139 -21.63 20.29 -1.84
C PRO A 139 -20.14 20.69 -1.82
N GLY A 140 -19.69 21.37 -2.87
CA GLY A 140 -18.28 21.74 -3.07
C GLY A 140 -17.50 20.89 -4.07
N ALA A 141 -18.16 19.95 -4.77
CA ALA A 141 -17.64 19.24 -5.93
C ALA A 141 -18.10 19.96 -7.22
N SER A 142 -17.34 20.94 -7.70
CA SER A 142 -17.63 21.65 -8.94
C SER A 142 -17.17 20.85 -10.16
N THR A 143 -18.07 20.55 -11.07
CA THR A 143 -17.78 20.11 -12.44
C THR A 143 -17.23 21.29 -13.26
N PRO A 144 -16.10 21.16 -13.96
CA PRO A 144 -15.63 22.22 -14.85
C PRO A 144 -16.23 22.03 -16.25
N LEU A 145 -16.99 23.01 -16.74
CA LEU A 145 -17.18 23.18 -18.18
C LEU A 145 -17.21 24.68 -18.57
N GLN A 146 -16.26 24.99 -19.46
CA GLN A 146 -16.17 26.05 -20.48
C GLN A 146 -15.41 27.38 -20.25
N PRO A 147 -14.80 27.90 -21.35
CA PRO A 147 -13.62 28.77 -21.35
C PRO A 147 -13.91 30.21 -21.82
N SER A 148 -13.12 31.17 -21.33
CA SER A 148 -12.85 32.43 -22.04
C SER A 148 -11.47 32.97 -21.65
N THR A 149 -10.74 33.37 -22.69
CA THR A 149 -9.41 34.00 -22.76
C THR A 149 -9.51 35.54 -22.56
N PRO A 150 -8.45 36.38 -22.67
CA PRO A 150 -7.28 36.51 -21.79
C PRO A 150 -6.84 37.98 -21.46
N VAL A 151 -5.85 38.14 -20.53
CA VAL A 151 -4.88 39.26 -20.23
C VAL A 151 -5.38 40.67 -19.78
N PRO A 152 -4.58 41.57 -19.12
CA PRO A 152 -3.20 41.44 -18.58
C PRO A 152 -2.86 42.08 -17.18
N ALA A 153 -1.75 41.58 -16.58
CA ALA A 153 -0.62 42.23 -15.85
C ALA A 153 -0.86 43.39 -14.85
N SER A 154 -0.23 43.57 -13.68
CA SER A 154 0.86 42.97 -12.84
C SER A 154 0.95 43.88 -11.55
N PRO A 155 2.03 43.90 -10.73
CA PRO A 155 2.51 42.94 -9.72
C PRO A 155 2.69 43.57 -8.29
N VAL A 156 3.37 42.86 -7.37
CA VAL A 156 4.03 43.26 -6.07
C VAL A 156 3.28 42.86 -4.77
N VAL A 157 3.83 42.31 -3.66
CA VAL A 157 5.04 41.56 -3.19
C VAL A 157 4.73 41.11 -1.73
N LYS A 158 5.09 39.86 -1.31
CA LYS A 158 5.44 39.30 0.05
C LYS A 158 4.44 39.45 1.25
N ALA A 159 4.38 38.64 2.32
CA ALA A 159 4.90 37.34 2.78
C ALA A 159 4.19 37.00 4.13
N ASP A 160 4.35 35.75 4.63
CA ASP A 160 4.03 35.18 5.97
C ASP A 160 2.58 34.85 6.37
N GLU A 161 2.24 33.79 7.11
CA GLU A 161 2.87 32.51 7.52
C GLU A 161 1.76 31.61 8.15
N SER A 162 1.92 30.28 8.06
CA SER A 162 1.56 29.25 9.07
C SER A 162 0.11 28.97 9.53
N GLN A 163 -0.43 27.82 9.09
CA GLN A 163 -1.16 26.83 9.92
C GLN A 163 -0.75 25.42 9.41
N LYS A 164 -0.01 24.59 10.16
CA LYS A 164 -0.39 23.72 11.29
C LYS A 164 -0.76 22.26 10.88
N LEU A 165 0.16 21.33 11.23
CA LEU A 165 0.02 19.86 11.53
C LEU A 165 -0.13 18.87 10.35
N PRO A 166 -0.05 17.54 10.56
CA PRO A 166 1.12 16.67 10.88
C PRO A 166 1.28 15.53 9.83
N PRO A 167 2.46 14.89 9.67
CA PRO A 167 2.58 13.66 8.87
C PRO A 167 2.82 12.43 9.76
N ASP A 168 1.88 11.48 9.73
CA ASP A 168 2.18 10.10 10.12
C ASP A 168 1.60 9.16 9.06
N SER A 169 2.43 8.93 8.03
CA SER A 169 2.24 7.89 7.02
C SER A 169 3.57 7.15 6.89
N ALA A 170 3.65 6.01 7.55
CA ALA A 170 4.33 4.83 7.03
C ALA A 170 3.21 3.85 6.63
N PRO A 171 3.36 3.00 5.58
CA PRO A 171 4.61 2.25 5.35
C PRO A 171 5.00 1.94 3.88
N LEU A 172 6.28 1.51 3.74
CA LEU A 172 6.80 0.44 2.87
C LEU A 172 6.68 0.65 1.34
N SER A 173 7.70 1.08 0.59
CA SER A 173 9.10 0.60 0.41
C SER A 173 9.31 -0.71 -0.37
N GLU A 174 8.42 -1.09 -1.29
CA GLU A 174 8.74 -2.22 -2.20
C GLU A 174 8.43 -1.94 -3.68
N HIS A 175 7.52 -1.00 -4.00
CA HIS A 175 7.21 -0.65 -5.39
C HIS A 175 8.11 0.41 -6.03
N ALA A 176 8.91 1.14 -5.25
CA ALA A 176 9.78 2.20 -5.77
C ALA A 176 11.11 1.69 -6.36
N GLN A 177 11.53 0.46 -6.03
CA GLN A 177 12.79 -0.11 -6.53
C GLN A 177 12.63 -0.84 -7.87
N ALA A 178 11.43 -1.31 -8.21
CA ALA A 178 11.18 -2.03 -9.46
C ALA A 178 10.92 -1.13 -10.67
N GLU A 179 10.48 0.12 -10.47
CA GLU A 179 10.24 1.10 -11.55
C GLU A 179 11.45 2.01 -11.84
N ALA A 180 12.45 2.05 -10.95
CA ALA A 180 13.65 2.87 -11.14
C ALA A 180 14.69 2.22 -12.10
N ASP A 181 14.63 0.90 -12.29
CA ASP A 181 15.56 0.14 -13.14
C ASP A 181 15.14 0.11 -14.63
N ALA A 182 14.03 0.76 -15.00
CA ALA A 182 13.45 0.72 -16.35
C ALA A 182 13.58 2.04 -17.14
N LEU A 183 14.34 3.02 -16.63
CA LEU A 183 14.59 4.28 -17.35
C LEU A 183 16.11 4.56 -17.38
N PRO A 184 16.73 4.71 -18.57
CA PRO A 184 18.18 4.84 -18.73
C PRO A 184 18.79 6.17 -18.19
N HIS A 185 18.06 6.94 -17.38
CA HIS A 185 18.47 8.25 -16.85
C HIS A 185 18.24 8.43 -15.34
N ALA A 186 17.79 7.39 -14.61
CA ALA A 186 17.55 7.51 -13.16
C ALA A 186 18.85 7.54 -12.33
N HIS A 187 19.96 7.01 -12.84
CA HIS A 187 21.25 7.04 -12.14
C HIS A 187 21.95 8.41 -12.23
N ASP A 188 21.72 9.15 -13.32
CA ASP A 188 22.31 10.49 -13.51
C ASP A 188 21.69 11.50 -12.53
N THR A 189 20.39 11.38 -12.25
CA THR A 189 19.73 12.25 -11.27
C THR A 189 20.19 11.95 -9.84
N ALA A 190 20.33 10.67 -9.47
CA ALA A 190 20.78 10.29 -8.14
C ALA A 190 22.22 10.74 -7.84
N THR A 191 23.13 10.59 -8.80
CA THR A 191 24.52 11.04 -8.66
C THR A 191 24.63 12.57 -8.62
N GLN A 192 23.80 13.29 -9.37
CA GLN A 192 23.72 14.74 -9.32
C GLN A 192 23.14 15.26 -7.99
N MET A 193 22.17 14.57 -7.41
CA MET A 193 21.59 14.92 -6.10
C MET A 193 22.60 14.76 -4.96
N LEU A 194 23.45 13.71 -4.99
CA LEU A 194 24.51 13.51 -3.99
C LEU A 194 25.60 14.59 -4.02
N GLN A 195 25.78 15.27 -5.16
CA GLN A 195 26.70 16.40 -5.29
C GLN A 195 26.12 17.71 -4.74
N SER A 196 24.80 17.81 -4.60
CA SER A 196 24.13 19.02 -4.10
C SER A 196 24.28 19.16 -2.59
N ASP A 197 24.64 20.37 -2.12
CA ASP A 197 24.69 20.65 -0.67
C ASP A 197 23.30 20.74 -0.04
N GLU A 198 22.26 21.02 -0.84
CA GLU A 198 20.86 21.11 -0.39
C GLU A 198 20.34 19.78 0.14
N PHE A 199 20.67 18.67 -0.55
CA PHE A 199 20.32 17.32 -0.09
C PHE A 199 20.94 17.00 1.28
N TRP A 200 22.21 17.37 1.48
CA TRP A 200 22.91 17.11 2.75
C TRP A 200 22.41 18.00 3.89
N ALA A 201 21.94 19.21 3.59
CA ALA A 201 21.27 20.08 4.55
C ALA A 201 19.92 19.48 4.99
N ASP A 202 19.08 19.03 4.05
CA ASP A 202 17.80 18.38 4.35
C ASP A 202 17.99 17.06 5.13
N LEU A 203 19.00 16.25 4.76
CA LEU A 203 19.35 15.04 5.51
C LEU A 203 19.80 15.36 6.94
N LYS A 204 20.55 16.45 7.15
CA LYS A 204 20.93 16.91 8.48
C LYS A 204 19.68 17.28 9.28
N ASP A 205 18.81 18.09 8.72
CA ASP A 205 17.61 18.57 9.39
C ASP A 205 16.67 17.39 9.76
N PHE A 206 16.52 16.42 8.86
CA PHE A 206 15.80 15.17 9.11
C PHE A 206 16.39 14.38 10.28
N LEU A 207 17.72 14.21 10.31
CA LEU A 207 18.40 13.47 11.37
C LEU A 207 18.30 14.19 12.71
N VAL A 208 18.46 15.52 12.74
CA VAL A 208 18.29 16.32 13.96
C VAL A 208 16.84 16.23 14.46
N GLN A 209 15.85 16.30 13.56
CA GLN A 209 14.44 16.16 13.93
C GLN A 209 14.12 14.79 14.53
N ARG A 210 14.71 13.71 14.01
CA ARG A 210 14.44 12.34 14.45
C ARG A 210 15.23 11.92 15.68
N LEU A 211 16.50 12.30 15.76
CA LEU A 211 17.39 11.95 16.86
C LEU A 211 17.29 12.92 18.03
N ARG A 212 16.77 14.14 17.79
CA ARG A 212 16.75 15.25 18.75
C ARG A 212 18.14 15.65 19.29
N ASP A 213 19.19 15.28 18.56
CA ASP A 213 20.59 15.50 18.89
C ASP A 213 21.34 16.11 17.69
N GLU A 214 21.71 17.39 17.80
CA GLU A 214 22.42 18.13 16.75
C GLU A 214 23.80 17.53 16.45
N ASN A 215 24.54 17.18 17.50
CA ASN A 215 25.89 16.62 17.39
C ASN A 215 25.92 15.27 16.66
N GLN A 216 24.91 14.42 16.89
CA GLN A 216 24.83 13.11 16.22
C GLN A 216 24.36 13.25 14.77
N GLY A 217 23.40 14.14 14.50
CA GLY A 217 22.97 14.47 13.14
C GLY A 217 24.13 14.93 12.26
N GLU A 218 24.93 15.87 12.75
CA GLU A 218 26.12 16.34 12.02
C GLU A 218 27.17 15.25 11.79
N ARG A 219 27.43 14.41 12.80
CA ARG A 219 28.39 13.31 12.70
C ARG A 219 27.97 12.32 11.62
N LEU A 220 26.70 11.94 11.59
CA LEU A 220 26.17 10.99 10.61
C LEU A 220 26.20 11.55 9.20
N VAL A 221 25.82 12.82 8.99
CA VAL A 221 25.90 13.47 7.67
C VAL A 221 27.34 13.54 7.17
N ARG A 222 28.31 13.89 8.03
CA ARG A 222 29.73 13.89 7.65
C ARG A 222 30.21 12.48 7.26
N LEU A 223 29.81 11.45 8.00
CA LEU A 223 30.14 10.06 7.68
C LEU A 223 29.54 9.63 6.32
N PHE A 224 28.27 9.91 6.10
CA PHE A 224 27.61 9.58 4.82
C PHE A 224 28.23 10.32 3.64
N ARG A 225 28.56 11.61 3.80
CA ARG A 225 29.24 12.39 2.76
C ARG A 225 30.64 11.85 2.46
N SER A 226 31.37 11.41 3.48
CA SER A 226 32.70 10.78 3.30
C SER A 226 32.66 9.40 2.66
N ALA A 227 31.53 8.68 2.80
CA ALA A 227 31.34 7.37 2.19
C ALA A 227 30.76 7.45 0.76
N SER A 228 30.17 8.59 0.40
CA SER A 228 29.60 8.83 -0.94
C SER A 228 30.59 9.37 -1.97
N THR A 229 31.81 9.75 -1.54
CA THR A 229 32.95 10.10 -2.40
C THR A 229 33.79 8.89 -2.71
#